data_AF-A0A831KA28-F1
#
_entry.id   AF-A0A831KA28-F1
#
_cell.length_a   1.000
_cell.length_b   1.000
_cell.length_c   1.000
_cell.angle_alpha   90.00
_cell.angle_beta   90.00
_cell.angle_gamma   90.00
#
_symmetry.space_group_name_H-M   'P 1'
#
loop_
_entity.id
_entity.type
_entity.pdbx_description
1 polymer ?
#
loop_
_entity_poly.entity_id
_entity_poly.type
_entity_poly.pdbx_seq_one_letter_code
_entity_poly.pdbx_strand_id
1 'polypeptide(L)'
;MIDRLMQRMDRHLFSTQYFHGSRAAAELSIRGWTLIQNFAPSNPRTVQKYNGLQSPAERLNKFHYDTNWLHNLLISASLGGYRTPPLNPI
;
A
#
# COMPACT_ATOMS: atom_id res chain seq x y z
N MET A 1 -1.94 -14.72 -9.88
CA MET A 1 -2.57 -15.40 -8.74
C MET A 1 -2.87 -14.40 -7.64
N ILE A 2 -4.11 -13.92 -7.60
CA ILE A 2 -4.65 -13.13 -6.49
C ILE A 2 -4.75 -13.98 -5.21
N ASP A 3 -4.82 -15.31 -5.36
CA ASP A 3 -5.01 -16.30 -4.30
C ASP A 3 -3.97 -16.18 -3.19
N ARG A 4 -2.68 -16.06 -3.57
CA ARG A 4 -1.60 -15.95 -2.59
C ARG A 4 -1.65 -14.63 -1.83
N LEU A 5 -2.18 -13.56 -2.44
CA LEU A 5 -2.42 -12.28 -1.76
C LEU A 5 -3.60 -12.40 -0.80
N MET A 6 -4.69 -13.04 -1.24
CA MET A 6 -5.88 -13.27 -0.40
C MET A 6 -5.58 -14.17 0.79
N GLN A 7 -4.76 -15.21 0.62
CA GLN A 7 -4.28 -16.05 1.73
C GLN A 7 -3.48 -15.27 2.77
N ARG A 8 -2.71 -14.26 2.36
CA ARG A 8 -1.98 -13.38 3.31
C ARG A 8 -2.92 -12.40 4.01
N MET A 9 -3.93 -11.91 3.31
CA MET A 9 -4.98 -11.07 3.88
C MET A 9 -5.78 -11.83 4.93
N ASP A 10 -6.15 -13.09 4.63
CA ASP A 10 -6.86 -13.98 5.55
C ASP A 10 -6.08 -14.20 6.85
N ARG A 11 -4.76 -14.44 6.76
CA ARG A 11 -3.91 -14.54 7.95
C ARG A 11 -3.86 -13.24 8.76
N HIS A 12 -3.76 -12.09 8.08
CA HIS A 12 -3.80 -10.78 8.76
C HIS A 12 -5.11 -10.60 9.51
N LEU A 13 -6.24 -10.88 8.85
CA LEU A 13 -7.57 -10.84 9.46
C LEU A 13 -7.65 -11.78 10.65
N PHE A 14 -7.23 -13.05 10.50
CA PHE A 14 -7.23 -14.01 11.60
C PHE A 14 -6.45 -13.49 12.82
N SER A 15 -5.25 -12.94 12.62
CA SER A 15 -4.43 -12.35 13.69
C SER A 15 -5.07 -11.14 14.37
N THR A 16 -5.95 -10.40 13.69
CA THR A 16 -6.69 -9.27 14.26
C THR A 16 -8.11 -9.64 14.70
N GLN A 17 -8.41 -10.93 14.89
CA GLN A 17 -9.76 -11.41 15.22
C GLN A 17 -10.81 -10.98 14.18
N TYR A 18 -10.41 -11.00 12.91
CA TYR A 18 -11.14 -10.54 11.75
C TYR A 18 -11.58 -9.08 11.89
N PHE A 19 -12.88 -8.85 12.04
CA PHE A 19 -13.49 -7.52 12.11
C PHE A 19 -14.01 -7.23 13.53
N HIS A 20 -13.37 -7.78 14.55
CA HIS A 20 -13.74 -7.53 15.93
C HIS A 20 -13.62 -6.04 16.29
N GLY A 21 -14.52 -5.55 17.16
CA GLY A 21 -14.63 -4.15 17.52
C GLY A 21 -15.62 -3.39 16.62
N SER A 22 -15.15 -2.36 15.92
CA SER A 22 -16.01 -1.49 15.10
C SER A 22 -15.66 -1.58 13.62
N ARG A 23 -16.64 -1.28 12.76
CA ARG A 23 -16.43 -1.19 11.30
C ARG A 23 -15.32 -0.20 10.93
N ALA A 24 -15.21 0.91 11.66
CA ALA A 24 -14.16 1.91 11.45
C ALA A 24 -12.76 1.33 11.75
N ALA A 25 -12.62 0.58 12.84
CA ALA A 25 -11.36 -0.08 13.18
C ALA A 25 -10.97 -1.15 12.16
N ALA A 26 -11.94 -1.97 11.72
CA ALA A 26 -11.76 -2.96 10.66
C ALA A 26 -11.28 -2.31 9.34
N GLU A 27 -11.90 -1.19 8.96
CA GLU A 27 -11.53 -0.44 7.76
C GLU A 27 -10.10 0.10 7.84
N LEU A 28 -9.72 0.72 8.97
CA LEU A 28 -8.36 1.21 9.18
C LEU A 28 -7.33 0.07 9.18
N SER A 29 -7.65 -1.08 9.78
CA SER A 29 -6.79 -2.27 9.77
C SER A 29 -6.50 -2.77 8.35
N ILE A 30 -7.54 -2.95 7.54
CA ILE A 30 -7.39 -3.42 6.15
C ILE A 30 -6.70 -2.39 5.26
N ARG A 31 -7.01 -1.09 5.44
CA ARG A 31 -6.31 -0.01 4.74
C ARG A 31 -4.82 -0.02 5.08
N GLY A 32 -4.46 -0.10 6.37
CA GLY A 32 -3.07 -0.17 6.81
C GLY A 32 -2.33 -1.37 6.21
N TRP A 33 -2.93 -2.56 6.26
CA TRP A 33 -2.37 -3.75 5.62
C TRP A 33 -2.13 -3.56 4.13
N THR A 34 -3.10 -2.97 3.41
CA THR A 34 -3.01 -2.73 1.97
C THR A 34 -1.90 -1.73 1.63
N LEU A 35 -1.74 -0.67 2.42
CA LEU A 35 -0.66 0.31 2.23
C LEU A 35 0.71 -0.35 2.41
N ILE A 36 0.88 -1.17 3.45
CA ILE A 36 2.13 -1.91 3.66
C ILE A 36 2.39 -2.87 2.49
N GLN A 37 1.39 -3.61 2.02
CA GLN A 37 1.58 -4.52 0.88
C GLN A 37 2.01 -3.77 -0.38
N ASN A 38 1.59 -2.52 -0.58
CA ASN A 38 1.91 -1.75 -1.79
C ASN A 38 3.23 -1.01 -1.74
N PHE A 39 3.61 -0.47 -0.58
CA PHE A 39 4.76 0.43 -0.46
C PHE A 39 5.98 -0.21 0.19
N ALA A 40 5.83 -1.24 1.03
CA ALA A 40 6.98 -1.86 1.67
C ALA A 40 7.95 -2.48 0.64
N PRO A 41 9.26 -2.48 0.91
CA PRO A 41 10.24 -3.06 0.01
C PRO A 41 10.00 -4.55 -0.19
N SER A 42 10.11 -5.00 -1.44
CA SER A 42 10.12 -6.41 -1.78
C SER A 42 11.43 -7.04 -1.34
N ASN A 43 11.43 -8.37 -1.18
CA ASN A 43 12.68 -9.08 -0.92
C ASN A 43 13.70 -8.87 -2.07
N PRO A 44 15.03 -8.96 -1.81
CA PRO A 44 16.05 -8.67 -2.81
C PRO A 44 15.93 -9.46 -4.12
N ARG A 45 15.52 -10.74 -4.04
CA ARG A 45 15.30 -11.58 -5.24
C ARG A 45 14.20 -11.03 -6.13
N THR A 46 13.13 -10.52 -5.50
CA THR A 46 12.02 -9.89 -6.22
C THR A 46 12.47 -8.58 -6.83
N VAL A 47 13.22 -7.75 -6.11
CA VAL A 47 13.79 -6.49 -6.63
C VAL A 47 14.65 -6.76 -7.85
N GLN A 48 15.54 -7.76 -7.80
CA GLN A 48 16.37 -8.17 -8.94
C GLN A 48 15.51 -8.60 -10.13
N LYS A 49 14.47 -9.41 -9.91
CA LYS A 49 13.52 -9.83 -10.95
C LYS A 49 12.81 -8.66 -11.63
N TYR A 50 12.57 -7.56 -10.90
CA TYR A 50 11.88 -6.38 -11.40
C TYR A 50 12.83 -5.21 -11.66
N ASN A 51 14.06 -5.49 -12.09
CA ASN A 51 15.02 -4.48 -12.55
C ASN A 51 15.27 -3.34 -11.54
N GLY A 52 15.32 -3.66 -10.24
CA GLY A 52 15.60 -2.68 -9.19
C GLY A 52 14.36 -2.01 -8.59
N LEU A 53 13.16 -2.23 -9.15
CA LEU A 53 11.91 -1.67 -8.59
C LEU A 53 11.61 -2.33 -7.25
N GLN A 54 11.53 -1.52 -6.19
CA GLN A 54 11.52 -1.94 -4.80
C GLN A 54 10.14 -2.42 -4.35
N SER A 55 9.06 -1.77 -4.78
CA SER A 55 7.71 -2.03 -4.24
C SER A 55 6.67 -2.37 -5.33
N PRO A 56 5.51 -2.98 -5.00
CA PRO A 56 4.40 -3.07 -5.96
C PRO A 56 3.95 -1.73 -6.53
N ALA A 57 3.87 -0.68 -5.70
CA ALA A 57 3.49 0.67 -6.15
C ALA A 57 4.46 1.20 -7.20
N GLU A 58 5.77 1.08 -6.95
CA GLU A 58 6.79 1.48 -7.90
C GLU A 58 6.75 0.64 -9.20
N ARG A 59 6.44 -0.65 -9.09
CA ARG A 59 6.27 -1.52 -10.27
C ARG A 59 5.09 -1.12 -11.15
N LEU A 60 4.01 -0.65 -10.55
CA LEU A 60 2.84 -0.17 -11.27
C LEU A 60 3.11 1.19 -11.91
N ASN A 61 3.71 2.10 -11.13
CA ASN A 61 3.93 3.50 -11.54
C ASN A 61 5.14 3.68 -12.44
N LYS A 62 6.12 2.77 -12.40
CA LYS A 62 7.44 2.86 -13.06
C LYS A 62 8.35 3.98 -12.55
N PHE A 63 8.02 4.59 -11.41
CA PHE A 63 8.85 5.57 -10.72
C PHE A 63 8.61 5.51 -9.20
N HIS A 64 9.50 6.12 -8.43
CA HIS A 64 9.35 6.42 -7.02
C HIS A 64 9.71 7.90 -6.76
N TYR A 65 9.20 8.46 -5.66
CA TYR A 65 9.48 9.85 -5.26
C TYR A 65 10.76 9.97 -4.44
N ASP A 66 11.03 9.00 -3.55
CA ASP A 66 12.15 8.97 -2.63
C ASP A 66 12.73 7.55 -2.53
N THR A 67 14.00 7.41 -2.18
CA THR A 67 14.63 6.09 -1.94
C THR A 67 14.08 5.39 -0.69
N ASN A 68 13.58 6.16 0.28
CA ASN A 68 12.90 5.66 1.45
C ASN A 68 11.44 5.32 1.12
N TRP A 69 11.08 4.05 1.26
CA TRP A 69 9.74 3.55 0.99
C TRP A 69 8.64 4.23 1.81
N LEU A 70 8.96 4.64 3.05
CA LEU A 70 7.99 5.29 3.93
C LEU A 70 7.66 6.70 3.43
N HIS A 71 8.63 7.43 2.88
CA HIS A 71 8.39 8.73 2.26
C HIS A 71 7.47 8.60 1.04
N ASN A 72 7.67 7.57 0.20
CA ASN A 72 6.77 7.31 -0.94
C ASN A 72 5.32 7.09 -0.50
N LEU A 73 5.10 6.37 0.60
CA LEU A 73 3.79 6.17 1.19
C LEU A 73 3.18 7.50 1.65
N LEU A 74 3.93 8.29 2.43
CA LEU A 74 3.47 9.57 2.96
C LEU A 74 3.13 10.57 1.85
N ILE A 75 3.99 10.68 0.83
CA ILE A 75 3.75 11.53 -0.34
C ILE A 75 2.50 11.08 -1.09
N SER A 76 2.35 9.78 -1.36
CA SER A 76 1.18 9.26 -2.08
C SER A 76 -0.13 9.43 -1.30
N ALA A 77 -0.08 9.34 0.02
CA ALA A 77 -1.24 9.52 0.91
C ALA A 77 -1.52 11.00 1.23
N SER A 78 -0.63 11.94 0.87
CA SER A 78 -0.76 13.37 1.20
C SER A 78 -1.83 14.11 0.40
N LEU A 79 -2.43 13.46 -0.61
CA LEU A 79 -3.29 14.11 -1.62
C LEU A 79 -2.60 15.30 -2.30
N GLY A 80 -1.26 15.37 -2.34
CA GLY A 80 -0.53 16.54 -2.83
C GLY A 80 -0.79 17.83 -2.03
N GLY A 81 -1.28 17.72 -0.80
CA GLY A 81 -1.75 18.84 0.02
C GLY A 81 -3.18 19.30 -0.28
N TYR A 82 -3.86 18.70 -1.26
CA TYR A 82 -5.24 19.02 -1.58
C TYR A 82 -6.20 18.42 -0.54
N ARG A 83 -6.88 19.28 0.23
CA ARG A 83 -7.95 18.89 1.16
C ARG A 83 -9.35 19.05 0.57
N THR A 84 -9.43 19.73 -0.56
CA THR A 84 -10.65 19.91 -1.36
C THR A 84 -10.36 19.41 -2.78
N PRO A 85 -11.32 18.78 -3.46
CA PRO A 85 -11.16 18.42 -4.86
C PRO A 85 -10.78 19.67 -5.67
N PRO A 86 -9.88 19.54 -6.68
CA PRO A 86 -9.58 20.66 -7.55
C PRO A 86 -10.88 21.17 -8.18
N LEU A 87 -11.03 22.50 -8.26
CA LEU A 87 -12.15 23.09 -8.99
C LEU A 87 -12.09 22.55 -10.43
N ASN A 88 -13.22 22.05 -10.92
CA ASN A 88 -13.32 21.59 -12.31
C ASN A 88 -12.77 22.69 -13.23
N PRO A 89 -11.85 22.39 -14.15
CA PRO A 89 -11.42 23.37 -15.13
C PRO A 89 -12.63 23.82 -15.94
N ILE A 90 -12.78 25.15 -16.07
CA ILE A 90 -13.83 25.81 -16.85
C ILE A 90 -13.62 25.53 -18.33
#